data_AF-A0AAN0RBU8-F1
#
_entry.id   AF-A0AAN0RBU8-F1
#
_cell.length_a   1.000
_cell.length_b   1.000
_cell.length_c   1.000
_cell.angle_alpha   90.00
_cell.angle_beta   90.00
_cell.angle_gamma   90.00
#
_symmetry.space_group_name_H-M   'P 1'
#
loop_
_entity.id
_entity.type
_entity.pdbx_description
1 polymer ?
#
loop_
_entity_poly.entity_id
_entity_poly.type
_entity_poly.pdbx_seq_one_letter_code
_entity_poly.pdbx_strand_id
1 'polypeptide(L)'
;MGRQGLKGDGSVGWGRLWGGRSYDLGKMTLPELWVAYLTYPAIQLYFALMAGCALLAAIFYQGAGGILLSVMAAILIYPFVWYGIHRFILHGRWLYRMRWTARLWKRVHFDHHQDPHRLEVLFGDPLNTIPTMAVITLPVGAWLGGIAGGASALGGAMMMTCVYEFFHCIQHLNYKPKSRILQYMKRVHLLHHFHDESGNYGIINFLPDILAGTYYRDTRARPRSPHVFNLGYDMQEAHRYPWVMQATGAPPRDRPPPPSAMAKRV
;
A
#
# COMPACT_ATOMS: atom_id res chain seq x y z
N MET A 1 29.61 33.12 31.56
CA MET A 1 29.46 34.02 30.38
C MET A 1 29.76 33.21 29.14
N GLY A 2 28.82 33.12 28.20
CA GLY A 2 29.03 32.37 26.96
C GLY A 2 27.71 31.98 26.28
N ARG A 3 26.97 32.98 25.77
CA ARG A 3 25.84 32.76 24.87
C ARG A 3 26.36 32.16 23.56
N GLN A 4 25.83 31.03 23.12
CA GLN A 4 25.87 30.64 21.71
C GLN A 4 24.45 30.63 21.14
N GLY A 5 24.29 31.44 20.10
CA GLY A 5 23.02 31.83 19.53
C GLY A 5 22.38 30.73 18.69
N LEU A 6 21.06 30.61 18.86
CA LEU A 6 20.15 30.00 17.92
C LEU A 6 20.14 30.86 16.64
N LYS A 7 20.83 30.41 15.59
CA LYS A 7 20.58 30.90 14.23
C LYS A 7 19.40 30.10 13.67
N GLY A 8 18.24 30.76 13.61
CA GLY A 8 17.08 30.28 12.87
C GLY A 8 17.39 30.26 11.38
N ASP A 9 17.33 29.08 10.78
CA ASP A 9 17.26 28.89 9.33
C ASP A 9 15.76 28.85 8.96
N GLY A 10 15.33 29.92 8.30
CA GLY A 10 13.97 30.16 7.82
C GLY A 10 13.65 29.51 6.47
N SER A 11 14.05 28.26 6.25
CA SER A 11 13.59 27.48 5.10
C SER A 11 12.36 26.63 5.45
N VAL A 12 11.18 27.10 5.05
CA VAL A 12 9.94 26.30 5.06
C VAL A 12 10.04 25.28 3.93
N GLY A 13 10.71 24.16 4.20
CA GLY A 13 11.01 23.14 3.20
C GLY A 13 10.32 21.81 3.48
N TRP A 14 9.35 21.45 2.63
CA TRP A 14 8.64 20.16 2.59
C TRP A 14 9.55 18.91 2.72
N GLY A 15 10.83 19.02 2.35
CA GLY A 15 11.83 17.96 2.49
C GLY A 15 12.25 17.62 3.94
N ARG A 16 12.03 18.51 4.93
CA ARG A 16 12.42 18.25 6.33
C ARG A 16 11.46 17.33 7.09
N LEU A 17 10.20 17.21 6.66
CA LEU A 17 9.21 16.39 7.37
C LEU A 17 9.42 14.88 7.13
N TRP A 18 9.90 14.50 5.96
CA TRP A 18 10.14 13.10 5.57
C TRP A 18 11.63 12.76 5.36
N GLY A 19 12.51 13.76 5.35
CA GLY A 19 13.96 13.54 5.25
C GLY A 19 14.52 12.89 6.51
N GLY A 20 14.82 11.59 6.44
CA GLY A 20 15.59 10.86 7.46
C GLY A 20 14.79 10.33 8.65
N ARG A 21 13.45 10.37 8.65
CA ARG A 21 12.63 9.75 9.70
C ARG A 21 11.84 8.57 9.15
N SER A 22 12.24 7.36 9.53
CA SER A 22 11.42 6.16 9.36
C SER A 22 10.26 6.22 10.36
N TYR A 23 9.02 6.22 9.89
CA TYR A 23 7.85 6.19 10.78
C TYR A 23 7.51 4.75 11.16
N ASP A 24 7.65 4.44 12.45
CA ASP A 24 7.39 3.12 13.04
C ASP A 24 5.96 3.05 13.56
N LEU A 25 5.07 2.39 12.80
CA LEU A 25 3.67 2.16 13.14
C LEU A 25 3.50 1.42 14.47
N GLY A 26 4.51 0.69 14.93
CA GLY A 26 4.51 0.01 16.23
C GLY A 26 4.54 0.97 17.42
N LYS A 27 4.93 2.23 17.20
CA LYS A 27 5.11 3.26 18.23
C LYS A 27 4.22 4.48 18.03
N MET A 28 3.48 4.54 16.92
CA MET A 28 2.59 5.65 16.60
C MET A 28 1.20 5.46 17.20
N THR A 29 0.61 6.56 17.61
CA THR A 29 -0.80 6.69 17.95
C THR A 29 -1.64 6.98 16.70
N LEU A 30 -2.96 6.82 16.79
CA LEU A 30 -3.86 7.14 15.67
C LEU A 30 -3.82 8.63 15.25
N PRO A 31 -3.77 9.63 16.16
CA PRO A 31 -3.59 11.03 15.78
C PRO A 31 -2.27 11.29 15.03
N GLU A 32 -1.17 10.68 15.46
CA GLU A 32 0.12 10.81 14.76
C GLU A 32 0.06 10.17 13.37
N LEU A 33 -0.64 9.04 13.22
CA LEU A 33 -0.89 8.45 11.90
C LEU A 33 -1.65 9.41 10.99
N TRP A 34 -2.70 10.09 11.47
CA TRP A 34 -3.43 11.06 10.64
C TRP A 34 -2.52 12.16 10.11
N VAL A 35 -1.68 12.73 10.96
CA VAL A 35 -0.73 13.79 10.57
C VAL A 35 0.28 13.24 9.56
N ALA A 36 0.90 12.09 9.84
CA ALA A 36 1.85 11.47 8.92
C ALA A 36 1.18 11.15 7.58
N TYR A 37 0.04 10.46 7.59
CA TYR A 37 -0.69 10.06 6.39
C TYR A 37 -1.05 11.26 5.51
N LEU A 38 -1.68 12.29 6.10
CA LEU A 38 -2.10 13.47 5.36
C LEU A 38 -0.92 14.31 4.87
N THR A 39 0.24 14.27 5.53
CA THR A 39 1.43 15.01 5.07
C THR A 39 2.34 14.19 4.16
N TYR A 40 1.98 12.94 3.85
CA TYR A 40 2.78 12.09 2.97
C TYR A 40 2.72 12.58 1.51
N PRO A 41 3.87 12.75 0.81
CA PRO A 41 3.89 13.33 -0.53
C PRO A 41 3.02 12.61 -1.55
N ALA A 42 2.95 11.28 -1.51
CA ALA A 42 2.12 10.50 -2.44
C ALA A 42 0.62 10.79 -2.22
N ILE A 43 0.18 10.92 -0.97
CA ILE A 43 -1.21 11.24 -0.62
C ILE A 43 -1.58 12.64 -1.09
N GLN A 44 -0.68 13.61 -0.89
CA GLN A 44 -0.86 14.98 -1.40
C GLN A 44 -0.92 15.03 -2.93
N LEU A 45 -0.08 14.25 -3.60
CA LEU A 45 -0.14 14.10 -5.06
C LEU A 45 -1.49 13.53 -5.51
N TYR A 46 -2.02 12.50 -4.84
CA TYR A 46 -3.34 11.97 -5.16
C TYR A 46 -4.44 13.02 -4.95
N PHE A 47 -4.41 13.82 -3.88
CA PHE A 47 -5.38 14.91 -3.70
C PHE A 47 -5.32 15.95 -4.82
N ALA A 48 -4.11 16.36 -5.22
CA ALA A 48 -3.93 17.31 -6.32
C ALA A 48 -4.45 16.75 -7.66
N LEU A 49 -4.14 15.49 -7.96
CA LEU A 49 -4.60 14.83 -9.19
C LEU A 49 -6.11 14.59 -9.19
N MET A 50 -6.71 14.27 -8.04
CA MET A 50 -8.16 14.18 -7.91
C MET A 50 -8.84 15.53 -8.16
N ALA A 51 -8.28 16.64 -7.67
CA ALA A 51 -8.79 17.97 -8.00
C ALA A 51 -8.70 18.26 -9.51
N GLY A 52 -7.60 17.87 -10.16
CA GLY A 52 -7.47 17.93 -11.62
C GLY A 52 -8.51 17.08 -12.35
N CYS A 53 -8.76 15.86 -11.89
CA CYS A 53 -9.79 14.98 -12.44
C CYS A 53 -11.20 15.58 -12.29
N ALA A 54 -11.50 16.18 -11.13
CA ALA A 54 -12.78 16.86 -10.89
C ALA A 54 -12.95 18.08 -11.81
N LEU A 55 -11.89 18.87 -12.02
CA LEU A 55 -11.90 19.99 -12.96
C LEU A 55 -12.14 19.51 -14.40
N LEU A 56 -11.46 18.46 -14.85
CA LEU A 56 -11.68 17.86 -16.16
C LEU A 56 -13.11 17.34 -16.32
N ALA A 57 -13.64 16.66 -15.30
CA ALA A 57 -15.02 16.19 -15.31
C ALA A 57 -16.03 17.34 -15.40
N ALA A 58 -15.75 18.48 -14.77
CA ALA A 58 -16.59 19.68 -14.86
C ALA A 58 -16.51 20.35 -16.25
N ILE A 59 -15.32 20.46 -16.84
CA ILE A 59 -15.11 21.04 -18.19
C ILE A 59 -15.83 20.21 -19.26
N PHE A 60 -15.75 18.89 -19.17
CA PHE A 60 -16.34 17.96 -20.13
C PHE A 60 -17.70 17.43 -19.67
N TYR A 61 -18.38 18.14 -18.78
CA TYR A 61 -19.64 17.67 -18.18
C TYR A 61 -20.73 17.51 -19.24
N GLN A 62 -21.30 16.30 -19.31
CA GLN A 62 -22.39 15.95 -20.24
C GLN A 62 -23.64 15.46 -19.49
N GLY A 63 -23.56 15.30 -18.16
CA GLY A 63 -24.64 14.79 -17.33
C GLY A 63 -24.11 14.00 -16.12
N ALA A 64 -24.86 14.03 -15.01
CA ALA A 64 -24.45 13.38 -13.78
C ALA A 64 -24.42 11.84 -13.87
N GLY A 65 -25.27 11.24 -14.72
CA GLY A 65 -25.39 9.78 -14.83
C GLY A 65 -24.07 9.08 -15.19
N GLY A 66 -23.40 9.52 -16.25
CA GLY A 66 -22.13 8.93 -16.69
C GLY A 66 -21.01 9.10 -15.66
N ILE A 67 -20.96 10.23 -14.96
CA ILE A 67 -19.99 10.48 -13.88
C ILE A 67 -20.26 9.55 -12.69
N LEU A 68 -21.51 9.47 -12.22
CA LEU A 68 -21.89 8.62 -11.09
C LEU A 68 -21.60 7.15 -11.37
N LEU A 69 -21.99 6.67 -12.56
CA LEU A 69 -21.71 5.29 -12.98
C LEU A 69 -20.20 5.02 -13.06
N SER A 70 -19.40 5.98 -13.55
CA SER A 70 -17.95 5.85 -13.63
C SER A 70 -17.27 5.75 -12.26
N VAL A 71 -17.70 6.57 -11.30
CA VAL A 71 -17.21 6.51 -9.91
C VAL A 71 -17.62 5.20 -9.25
N MET A 72 -18.88 4.78 -9.41
CA MET A 72 -19.36 3.50 -8.87
C MET A 72 -18.60 2.32 -9.46
N ALA A 73 -18.35 2.31 -10.78
CA ALA A 73 -17.56 1.28 -11.42
C ALA A 73 -16.14 1.21 -10.83
N ALA A 74 -15.47 2.35 -10.64
CA ALA A 74 -14.16 2.38 -10.00
C ALA A 74 -14.18 1.78 -8.58
N ILE A 75 -15.17 2.14 -7.75
CA ILE A 75 -15.31 1.62 -6.38
C ILE A 75 -15.54 0.10 -6.38
N LEU A 76 -16.41 -0.40 -7.25
CA LEU A 76 -16.78 -1.82 -7.31
C LEU A 76 -15.66 -2.70 -7.89
N ILE A 77 -14.93 -2.20 -8.88
CA ILE A 77 -13.83 -2.93 -9.54
C ILE A 77 -12.58 -2.94 -8.65
N TYR A 78 -12.34 -1.89 -7.86
CA TYR A 78 -11.14 -1.73 -7.03
C TYR A 78 -10.77 -2.97 -6.19
N PRO A 79 -11.66 -3.59 -5.38
CA PRO A 79 -11.30 -4.76 -4.59
C PRO A 79 -10.81 -5.95 -5.43
N PHE A 80 -11.40 -6.17 -6.61
CA PHE A 80 -11.02 -7.27 -7.49
C PHE A 80 -9.67 -7.03 -8.16
N VAL A 81 -9.42 -5.79 -8.59
CA VAL A 81 -8.13 -5.37 -9.13
C VAL A 81 -7.04 -5.45 -8.06
N TRP A 82 -7.31 -4.95 -6.86
CA TRP A 82 -6.41 -5.06 -5.72
C TRP A 82 -6.08 -6.52 -5.43
N TYR A 83 -7.09 -7.39 -5.36
CA TYR A 83 -6.90 -8.82 -5.17
C TYR A 83 -5.98 -9.44 -6.22
N GLY A 84 -6.22 -9.14 -7.51
CA GLY A 84 -5.40 -9.66 -8.61
C GLY A 84 -3.95 -9.16 -8.53
N ILE A 85 -3.75 -7.87 -8.29
CA ILE A 85 -2.42 -7.29 -8.11
C ILE A 85 -1.73 -7.90 -6.90
N HIS A 86 -2.39 -7.95 -5.75
CA HIS A 86 -1.81 -8.45 -4.52
C HIS A 86 -1.42 -9.92 -4.64
N ARG A 87 -2.30 -10.77 -5.17
CA ARG A 87 -2.02 -12.20 -5.32
C ARG A 87 -1.00 -12.52 -6.41
N PHE A 88 -1.17 -11.98 -7.61
CA PHE A 88 -0.40 -12.44 -8.79
C PHE A 88 0.83 -11.60 -9.10
N ILE A 89 0.87 -10.34 -8.64
CA ILE A 89 1.99 -9.42 -8.86
C ILE A 89 2.81 -9.30 -7.56
N LEU A 90 2.18 -8.88 -6.47
CA LEU A 90 2.90 -8.59 -5.21
C LEU A 90 3.41 -9.88 -4.52
N HIS A 91 2.60 -10.93 -4.47
CA HIS A 91 3.01 -12.28 -4.02
C HIS A 91 3.55 -13.17 -5.15
N GLY A 92 3.68 -12.62 -6.35
CA GLY A 92 4.15 -13.36 -7.53
C GLY A 92 5.64 -13.70 -7.47
N ARG A 93 5.98 -14.99 -7.43
CA ARG A 93 7.37 -15.49 -7.36
C ARG A 93 8.18 -15.36 -8.65
N TRP A 94 7.64 -14.71 -9.67
CA TRP A 94 8.25 -14.61 -11.00
C TRP A 94 9.06 -13.31 -11.17
N LEU A 95 8.64 -12.21 -10.54
CA LEU A 95 9.32 -10.92 -10.68
C LEU A 95 10.71 -10.89 -10.04
N TYR A 96 10.93 -11.57 -8.92
CA TYR A 96 12.26 -11.61 -8.30
C TYR A 96 13.27 -12.43 -9.10
N ARG A 97 12.82 -13.32 -10.00
CA ARG A 97 13.68 -14.20 -10.79
C ARG A 97 14.40 -13.45 -11.91
N MET A 98 13.84 -12.34 -12.36
CA MET A 98 14.40 -11.48 -13.41
C MET A 98 15.08 -10.25 -12.80
N ARG A 99 16.33 -9.99 -13.22
CA ARG A 99 17.15 -8.89 -12.69
C ARG A 99 16.49 -7.52 -12.80
N TRP A 100 15.78 -7.25 -13.90
CA TRP A 100 15.19 -5.93 -14.17
C TRP A 100 13.90 -5.66 -13.38
N THR A 101 13.17 -6.70 -12.95
CA THR A 101 11.96 -6.55 -12.13
C THR A 101 12.17 -6.80 -10.64
N ALA A 102 13.28 -7.41 -10.24
CA ALA A 102 13.52 -7.77 -8.84
C ALA A 102 13.47 -6.57 -7.88
N ARG A 103 14.01 -5.41 -8.28
CA ARG A 103 13.94 -4.17 -7.48
C ARG A 103 12.52 -3.65 -7.33
N LEU A 104 11.71 -3.77 -8.39
CA LEU A 104 10.31 -3.39 -8.34
C LEU A 104 9.58 -4.29 -7.35
N TRP A 105 9.67 -5.61 -7.50
CA TRP A 105 9.03 -6.58 -6.60
C TRP A 105 9.44 -6.39 -5.13
N LYS A 106 10.74 -6.17 -4.90
CA LYS A 106 11.29 -5.82 -3.59
C LYS A 106 10.51 -4.66 -2.95
N ARG A 107 10.39 -3.55 -3.70
CA ARG A 107 9.82 -2.29 -3.22
C ARG A 107 8.30 -2.34 -3.06
N VAL A 108 7.59 -3.00 -3.97
CA VAL A 108 6.12 -2.93 -3.99
C VAL A 108 5.46 -3.78 -2.91
N HIS A 109 6.16 -4.78 -2.34
CA HIS A 109 5.57 -5.60 -1.29
C HIS A 109 6.51 -6.42 -0.42
N PHE A 110 7.61 -6.95 -0.96
CA PHE A 110 8.52 -7.78 -0.18
C PHE A 110 9.11 -7.03 1.02
N ASP A 111 9.51 -5.76 0.85
CA ASP A 111 10.01 -4.93 1.96
C ASP A 111 8.96 -4.74 3.07
N HIS A 112 7.67 -4.69 2.72
CA HIS A 112 6.57 -4.61 3.68
C HIS A 112 6.41 -5.91 4.46
N HIS A 113 6.47 -7.07 3.81
CA HIS A 113 6.48 -8.35 4.54
C HIS A 113 7.74 -8.55 5.39
N GLN A 114 8.88 -8.00 4.96
CA GLN A 114 10.12 -8.04 5.75
C GLN A 114 10.06 -7.12 6.98
N ASP A 115 9.37 -5.98 6.90
CA ASP A 115 9.23 -5.02 8.01
C ASP A 115 7.87 -4.29 7.99
N PRO A 116 6.79 -4.94 8.48
CA PRO A 116 5.42 -4.45 8.33
C PRO A 116 5.12 -3.21 9.19
N HIS A 117 6.02 -2.81 10.09
CA HIS A 117 5.85 -1.63 10.93
C HIS A 117 6.37 -0.35 10.27
N ARG A 118 7.12 -0.44 9.17
CA ARG A 118 7.66 0.74 8.49
C ARG A 118 6.61 1.37 7.60
N LEU A 119 6.18 2.59 7.93
CA LEU A 119 5.13 3.29 7.19
C LEU A 119 5.46 3.49 5.70
N GLU A 120 6.71 3.81 5.33
CA GLU A 120 7.05 4.11 3.93
C GLU A 120 6.85 2.93 2.97
N VAL A 121 6.90 1.69 3.47
CA VAL A 121 6.78 0.49 2.62
C VAL A 121 5.32 0.02 2.51
N LEU A 122 4.39 0.63 3.24
CA LEU A 122 2.95 0.39 3.08
C LEU A 122 2.37 1.11 1.87
N PHE A 123 2.96 2.24 1.49
CA PHE A 123 2.47 3.08 0.39
C PHE A 123 2.99 2.61 -0.96
N GLY A 124 2.10 2.57 -1.94
CA GLY A 124 2.51 2.34 -3.33
C GLY A 124 3.29 3.53 -3.88
N ASP A 125 4.35 3.26 -4.65
CA ASP A 125 5.02 4.32 -5.41
C ASP A 125 4.05 4.88 -6.46
N PRO A 126 3.78 6.21 -6.48
CA PRO A 126 2.94 6.85 -7.48
C PRO A 126 3.28 6.49 -8.94
N LEU A 127 4.56 6.21 -9.23
CA LEU A 127 5.00 5.80 -10.56
C LEU A 127 4.45 4.44 -11.00
N ASN A 128 4.03 3.59 -10.05
CA ASN A 128 3.42 2.29 -10.34
C ASN A 128 1.90 2.37 -10.19
N THR A 129 1.41 3.05 -9.16
CA THR A 129 -0.01 3.07 -8.82
C THR A 129 -0.81 3.91 -9.82
N ILE A 130 -0.35 5.11 -10.20
CA ILE A 130 -1.11 6.01 -11.09
C ILE A 130 -1.27 5.41 -12.49
N PRO A 131 -0.21 4.92 -13.17
CA PRO A 131 -0.38 4.30 -14.48
C PRO A 131 -1.29 3.07 -14.43
N THR A 132 -1.18 2.25 -13.37
CA THR A 132 -2.04 1.08 -13.19
C THR A 132 -3.50 1.48 -13.05
N MET A 133 -3.80 2.49 -12.22
CA MET A 133 -5.16 3.03 -12.10
C MET A 133 -5.66 3.57 -13.42
N ALA A 134 -4.86 4.40 -14.11
CA ALA A 134 -5.23 5.02 -15.38
C ALA A 134 -5.57 3.98 -16.46
N VAL A 135 -4.71 2.96 -16.65
CA VAL A 135 -4.94 1.88 -17.62
C VAL A 135 -6.25 1.14 -17.35
N ILE A 136 -6.61 0.94 -16.09
CA ILE A 136 -7.80 0.18 -15.71
C ILE A 136 -9.06 1.06 -15.78
N THR A 137 -9.01 2.26 -15.23
CA THR A 137 -10.24 3.05 -14.99
C THR A 137 -10.56 4.06 -16.07
N LEU A 138 -9.57 4.59 -16.80
CA LEU A 138 -9.84 5.54 -17.89
C LEU A 138 -10.72 4.92 -18.99
N PRO A 139 -10.44 3.71 -19.52
CA PRO A 139 -11.27 3.13 -20.56
C PRO A 139 -12.70 2.85 -20.09
N VAL A 140 -12.84 2.32 -18.87
CA VAL A 140 -14.15 2.02 -18.27
C VAL A 140 -14.97 3.28 -18.06
N GLY A 141 -14.38 4.32 -17.46
CA GLY A 141 -15.06 5.59 -17.26
C GLY A 141 -15.38 6.30 -18.57
N ALA A 142 -14.46 6.27 -19.54
CA ALA A 142 -14.67 6.88 -20.85
C ALA A 142 -15.83 6.23 -21.61
N TRP A 143 -15.98 4.91 -21.49
CA TRP A 143 -17.11 4.19 -22.06
C TRP A 143 -18.45 4.57 -21.41
N LEU A 144 -18.47 4.84 -20.10
CA LEU A 144 -19.69 5.16 -19.35
C LEU A 144 -20.12 6.64 -19.44
N GLY A 145 -19.17 7.56 -19.59
CA GLY A 145 -19.45 9.00 -19.49
C GLY A 145 -18.51 9.90 -20.29
N GLY A 146 -17.85 9.38 -21.32
CA GLY A 146 -16.88 10.12 -22.12
C GLY A 146 -15.70 10.63 -21.30
N ILE A 147 -15.09 11.75 -21.72
CA ILE A 147 -13.91 12.31 -21.03
C ILE A 147 -14.21 12.58 -19.55
N ALA A 148 -15.39 13.11 -19.23
CA ALA A 148 -15.79 13.34 -17.85
C ALA A 148 -15.92 12.04 -17.04
N GLY A 149 -16.47 10.99 -17.62
CA GLY A 149 -16.52 9.66 -17.00
C GLY A 149 -15.13 9.08 -16.75
N GLY A 150 -14.23 9.17 -17.73
CA GLY A 150 -12.84 8.72 -17.61
C GLY A 150 -12.11 9.41 -16.46
N ALA A 151 -12.16 10.76 -16.42
CA ALA A 151 -11.59 11.55 -15.34
C ALA A 151 -12.22 11.20 -13.98
N SER A 152 -13.54 11.02 -13.92
CA SER A 152 -14.26 10.67 -12.69
C SER A 152 -13.87 9.28 -12.17
N ALA A 153 -13.72 8.29 -13.05
CA ALA A 153 -13.29 6.95 -12.68
C ALA A 153 -11.85 6.93 -12.14
N LEU A 154 -10.94 7.67 -12.77
CA LEU A 154 -9.56 7.82 -12.28
C LEU A 154 -9.50 8.51 -10.91
N GLY A 155 -10.26 9.60 -10.74
CA GLY A 155 -10.40 10.26 -9.44
C GLY A 155 -10.99 9.32 -8.37
N GLY A 156 -11.98 8.51 -8.73
CA GLY A 156 -12.54 7.47 -7.88
C GLY A 156 -11.51 6.40 -7.48
N ALA A 157 -10.65 5.96 -8.39
CA ALA A 157 -9.58 5.01 -8.11
C ALA A 157 -8.52 5.57 -7.16
N MET A 158 -8.14 6.84 -7.33
CA MET A 158 -7.22 7.53 -6.41
C MET A 158 -7.83 7.68 -5.02
N MET A 159 -9.12 8.04 -4.94
CA MET A 159 -9.85 8.08 -3.66
C MET A 159 -9.84 6.71 -2.98
N MET A 160 -10.17 5.65 -3.72
CA MET A 160 -10.14 4.29 -3.20
C MET A 160 -8.75 3.87 -2.74
N THR A 161 -7.70 4.28 -3.45
CA THR A 161 -6.31 4.05 -3.03
C THR A 161 -5.99 4.73 -1.72
N CYS A 162 -6.34 6.01 -1.56
CA CYS A 162 -6.20 6.70 -0.28
C CYS A 162 -6.97 5.99 0.84
N VAL A 163 -8.20 5.53 0.59
CA VAL A 163 -8.97 4.80 1.60
C VAL A 163 -8.28 3.47 1.96
N TYR A 164 -7.86 2.69 0.97
CA TYR A 164 -7.18 1.41 1.16
C TYR A 164 -5.87 1.55 1.92
N GLU A 165 -5.01 2.49 1.53
CA GLU A 165 -3.72 2.74 2.18
C GLU A 165 -3.91 3.22 3.62
N PHE A 166 -4.89 4.09 3.89
CA PHE A 166 -5.16 4.57 5.25
C PHE A 166 -5.60 3.43 6.19
N PHE A 167 -6.55 2.60 5.74
CA PHE A 167 -6.97 1.44 6.53
C PHE A 167 -5.87 0.40 6.65
N HIS A 168 -5.04 0.21 5.61
CA HIS A 168 -3.86 -0.64 5.69
C HIS A 168 -2.91 -0.18 6.82
N CYS A 169 -2.66 1.12 6.93
CA CYS A 169 -1.86 1.68 8.04
C CYS A 169 -2.49 1.40 9.41
N ILE A 170 -3.81 1.58 9.56
CA ILE A 170 -4.52 1.29 10.82
C ILE A 170 -4.38 -0.18 11.22
N GLN A 171 -4.40 -1.09 10.25
CA GLN A 171 -4.28 -2.52 10.51
C GLN A 171 -2.90 -2.89 11.07
N HIS A 172 -1.85 -2.16 10.69
CA HIS A 172 -0.47 -2.35 11.18
C HIS A 172 -0.09 -1.50 12.40
N LEU A 173 -0.89 -0.49 12.78
CA LEU A 173 -0.67 0.25 14.03
C LEU A 173 -0.69 -0.67 15.26
N ASN A 174 0.13 -0.41 16.27
CA ASN A 174 0.04 -1.09 17.57
C ASN A 174 -1.10 -0.54 18.45
N TYR A 175 -2.30 -0.53 17.91
CA TYR A 175 -3.52 -0.02 18.52
C TYR A 175 -4.67 -1.00 18.28
N LYS A 176 -5.59 -1.13 19.26
CA LYS A 176 -6.82 -1.91 19.11
C LYS A 176 -7.98 -0.99 18.68
N PRO A 177 -8.48 -1.09 17.44
CA PRO A 177 -9.59 -0.26 16.97
C PRO A 177 -10.86 -0.44 17.83
N LYS A 178 -11.60 0.65 18.09
CA LYS A 178 -12.90 0.56 18.76
C LYS A 178 -13.98 -0.11 17.90
N SER A 179 -13.93 0.12 16.58
CA SER A 179 -14.90 -0.46 15.63
C SER A 179 -14.70 -1.97 15.44
N ARG A 180 -15.79 -2.74 15.55
CA ARG A 180 -15.78 -4.20 15.30
C ARG A 180 -15.37 -4.54 13.87
N ILE A 181 -15.79 -3.72 12.90
CA ILE A 181 -15.45 -3.89 11.48
C ILE A 181 -13.94 -3.73 11.29
N LEU A 182 -13.34 -2.71 11.90
CA LEU A 182 -11.89 -2.50 11.81
C LEU A 182 -11.09 -3.57 12.54
N GLN A 183 -11.57 -4.04 13.69
CA GLN A 183 -10.97 -5.19 14.38
C GLN A 183 -11.01 -6.46 13.52
N TYR A 184 -12.10 -6.67 12.78
CA TYR A 184 -12.21 -7.78 11.84
C TYR A 184 -11.22 -7.63 10.68
N MET A 185 -11.23 -6.50 9.98
CA MET A 185 -10.31 -6.23 8.86
C MET A 185 -8.86 -6.40 9.30
N LYS A 186 -8.48 -5.79 10.43
CA LYS A 186 -7.14 -5.92 11.02
C LYS A 186 -6.80 -7.36 11.33
N ARG A 187 -7.69 -8.12 11.97
CA ARG A 187 -7.42 -9.52 12.29
C ARG A 187 -7.13 -10.34 11.02
N VAL A 188 -7.99 -10.22 10.01
CA VAL A 188 -7.87 -11.00 8.77
C VAL A 188 -6.59 -10.62 8.01
N HIS A 189 -6.26 -9.32 7.93
CA HIS A 189 -5.01 -8.86 7.33
C HIS A 189 -3.75 -9.29 8.10
N LEU A 190 -3.81 -9.31 9.43
CA LEU A 190 -2.70 -9.81 10.24
C LEU A 190 -2.51 -11.33 10.11
N LEU A 191 -3.57 -12.10 9.82
CA LEU A 191 -3.39 -13.52 9.47
C LEU A 191 -2.53 -13.65 8.22
N HIS A 192 -2.78 -12.84 7.19
CA HIS A 192 -1.96 -12.78 5.98
C HIS A 192 -0.48 -12.47 6.28
N HIS A 193 -0.21 -11.47 7.11
CA HIS A 193 1.17 -11.04 7.42
C HIS A 193 1.91 -11.85 8.48
N PHE A 194 1.23 -12.69 9.27
CA PHE A 194 1.88 -13.36 10.42
C PHE A 194 1.61 -14.86 10.50
N HIS A 195 0.66 -15.39 9.72
CA HIS A 195 0.24 -16.80 9.75
C HIS A 195 0.41 -17.49 8.40
N ASP A 196 -0.27 -17.04 7.36
CA ASP A 196 -0.20 -17.61 6.00
C ASP A 196 -0.47 -16.53 4.94
N GLU A 197 0.57 -16.16 4.21
CA GLU A 197 0.58 -15.14 3.16
C GLU A 197 -0.11 -15.59 1.86
N SER A 198 -0.43 -16.89 1.73
CA SER A 198 -1.12 -17.45 0.57
C SER A 198 -2.66 -17.33 0.61
N GLY A 199 -3.19 -16.53 1.54
CA GLY A 199 -4.62 -16.24 1.65
C GLY A 199 -4.89 -14.85 2.22
N ASN A 200 -6.15 -14.45 2.25
CA ASN A 200 -6.61 -13.14 2.75
C ASN A 200 -5.88 -11.95 2.08
N TYR A 201 -5.89 -11.88 0.75
CA TYR A 201 -5.26 -10.80 -0.02
C TYR A 201 -6.04 -9.47 0.05
N GLY A 202 -7.32 -9.49 0.41
CA GLY A 202 -8.09 -8.28 0.65
C GLY A 202 -7.54 -7.49 1.84
N ILE A 203 -7.62 -6.16 1.78
CA ILE A 203 -7.28 -5.28 2.92
C ILE A 203 -8.56 -4.79 3.60
N ILE A 204 -9.46 -4.17 2.82
CA ILE A 204 -10.75 -3.66 3.31
C ILE A 204 -11.88 -4.63 2.97
N ASN A 205 -11.85 -5.20 1.76
CA ASN A 205 -12.90 -6.06 1.23
C ASN A 205 -12.31 -7.44 0.87
N PHE A 206 -12.95 -8.49 1.39
CA PHE A 206 -12.52 -9.89 1.24
C PHE A 206 -13.42 -10.70 0.30
N LEU A 207 -14.37 -10.06 -0.40
CA LEU A 207 -15.23 -10.74 -1.37
C LEU A 207 -14.41 -11.47 -2.46
N PRO A 208 -13.37 -10.87 -3.07
CA PRO A 208 -12.54 -11.58 -4.03
C PRO A 208 -11.86 -12.82 -3.43
N ASP A 209 -11.40 -12.74 -2.18
CA ASP A 209 -10.84 -13.91 -1.48
C ASP A 209 -11.85 -15.03 -1.27
N ILE A 210 -13.09 -14.68 -0.92
CA ILE A 210 -14.16 -15.66 -0.73
C ILE A 210 -14.47 -16.34 -2.06
N LEU A 211 -14.64 -15.56 -3.13
CA LEU A 211 -14.96 -16.08 -4.47
C LEU A 211 -13.84 -16.95 -5.03
N ALA A 212 -12.58 -16.61 -4.74
CA ALA A 212 -11.41 -17.34 -5.22
C ALA A 212 -10.92 -18.43 -4.25
N GLY A 213 -11.61 -18.67 -3.13
CA GLY A 213 -11.24 -19.70 -2.14
C GLY A 213 -9.96 -19.42 -1.35
N THR A 214 -9.50 -18.17 -1.30
CA THR A 214 -8.29 -17.77 -0.55
C THR A 214 -8.60 -17.14 0.81
N TYR A 215 -9.89 -16.96 1.14
CA TYR A 215 -10.31 -16.46 2.45
C TYR A 215 -10.13 -17.52 3.55
N TYR A 216 -9.62 -17.12 4.71
CA TYR A 216 -9.62 -17.95 5.91
C TYR A 216 -9.77 -17.11 7.19
N ARG A 217 -10.55 -17.64 8.14
CA ARG A 217 -11.06 -16.87 9.28
C ARG A 217 -10.10 -16.76 10.46
N ASP A 218 -9.32 -17.81 10.72
CA ASP A 218 -8.45 -17.91 11.88
C ASP A 218 -7.30 -18.89 11.63
N THR A 219 -6.39 -18.98 12.60
CA THR A 219 -5.17 -19.78 12.53
C THR A 219 -5.40 -21.29 12.51
N ARG A 220 -6.60 -21.79 12.83
CA ARG A 220 -6.91 -23.23 12.78
C ARG A 220 -7.28 -23.67 11.37
N ALA A 221 -7.72 -22.73 10.53
CA ALA A 221 -8.16 -23.04 9.17
C ALA A 221 -7.00 -23.46 8.24
N ARG A 222 -5.75 -23.09 8.57
CA ARG A 222 -4.56 -23.36 7.76
C ARG A 222 -3.33 -23.56 8.63
N PRO A 223 -2.34 -24.38 8.22
CA PRO A 223 -1.04 -24.42 8.88
C PRO A 223 -0.31 -23.07 8.72
N ARG A 224 0.65 -22.79 9.60
CA ARG A 224 1.49 -21.60 9.49
C ARG A 224 2.46 -21.77 8.31
N SER A 225 2.52 -20.78 7.43
CA SER A 225 3.46 -20.76 6.32
C SER A 225 4.88 -20.42 6.79
N PRO A 226 5.92 -21.08 6.25
CA PRO A 226 7.31 -20.69 6.48
C PRO A 226 7.73 -19.45 5.68
N HIS A 227 6.90 -19.00 4.74
CA HIS A 227 7.25 -17.96 3.77
C HIS A 227 6.61 -16.61 4.05
N VAL A 228 5.90 -16.47 5.18
CA VAL A 228 5.17 -15.24 5.55
C VAL A 228 6.01 -13.98 5.41
N PHE A 229 7.28 -14.01 5.81
CA PHE A 229 8.14 -12.83 5.76
C PHE A 229 8.94 -12.72 4.46
N ASN A 230 9.15 -13.83 3.73
CA ASN A 230 10.03 -13.88 2.56
C ASN A 230 9.29 -14.06 1.23
N LEU A 231 7.98 -14.30 1.23
CA LEU A 231 7.13 -14.50 0.06
C LEU A 231 7.64 -15.61 -0.90
N GLY A 232 8.28 -16.64 -0.34
CA GLY A 232 8.88 -17.73 -1.10
C GLY A 232 10.27 -17.40 -1.68
N TYR A 233 10.82 -16.22 -1.40
CA TYR A 233 12.20 -15.85 -1.71
C TYR A 233 13.10 -16.20 -0.50
N ASP A 234 13.29 -17.50 -0.26
CA ASP A 234 14.14 -18.04 0.80
C ASP A 234 15.64 -18.02 0.42
N MET A 235 16.50 -18.57 1.29
CA MET A 235 17.95 -18.63 1.03
C MET A 235 18.30 -19.40 -0.25
N GLN A 236 17.57 -20.46 -0.57
CA GLN A 236 17.83 -21.26 -1.77
C GLN A 236 17.50 -20.45 -3.03
N GLU A 237 16.35 -19.78 -3.04
CA GLU A 237 15.96 -18.90 -4.14
C GLU A 237 16.90 -17.68 -4.23
N ALA A 238 17.38 -17.14 -3.11
CA ALA A 238 18.33 -16.03 -3.09
C ALA A 238 19.71 -16.40 -3.66
N HIS A 239 20.14 -17.66 -3.52
CA HIS A 239 21.36 -18.15 -4.17
C HIS A 239 21.16 -18.29 -5.69
N ARG A 240 19.97 -18.73 -6.12
CA ARG A 240 19.64 -18.92 -7.55
C ARG A 240 19.37 -17.60 -8.28
N TYR A 241 18.70 -16.65 -7.62
CA TYR A 241 18.26 -15.38 -8.17
C TYR A 241 18.68 -14.22 -7.24
N PRO A 242 19.97 -13.84 -7.22
CA PRO A 242 20.53 -13.02 -6.14
C PRO A 242 20.12 -11.54 -6.17
N TRP A 243 19.29 -11.12 -7.12
CA TRP A 243 19.01 -9.72 -7.43
C TRP A 243 18.36 -8.96 -6.27
N VAL A 244 17.39 -9.58 -5.58
CA VAL A 244 16.74 -8.96 -4.41
C VAL A 244 17.71 -8.88 -3.24
N MET A 245 18.47 -9.95 -2.97
CA MET A 245 19.50 -9.97 -1.91
C MET A 245 20.59 -8.90 -2.15
N GLN A 246 21.07 -8.77 -3.39
CA GLN A 246 22.02 -7.73 -3.80
C GLN A 246 21.44 -6.32 -3.63
N ALA A 247 20.16 -6.12 -3.98
CA ALA A 247 19.49 -4.83 -3.81
C ALA A 247 19.20 -4.49 -2.34
N THR A 248 18.98 -5.50 -1.50
CA THR A 248 18.78 -5.35 -0.05
C THR A 248 20.11 -5.13 0.69
N GLY A 249 21.21 -5.70 0.18
CA GLY A 249 22.49 -5.77 0.89
C GLY A 249 22.53 -6.79 2.03
N ALA A 250 21.53 -7.68 2.11
CA ALA A 250 21.41 -8.72 3.12
C ALA A 250 20.53 -9.88 2.60
N PRO A 251 20.70 -11.11 3.12
CA PRO A 251 19.84 -12.24 2.79
C PRO A 251 18.37 -12.00 3.22
N PRO A 252 17.41 -12.68 2.57
CA PRO A 252 16.01 -12.65 3.02
C PRO A 252 15.89 -13.21 4.45
N ARG A 253 14.91 -12.71 5.19
CA ARG A 253 14.64 -13.16 6.57
C ARG A 253 13.34 -13.92 6.65
N ASP A 254 13.33 -14.97 7.45
CA ASP A 254 12.13 -15.75 7.76
C ASP A 254 11.36 -15.18 8.96
N ARG A 255 11.85 -14.08 9.54
CA ARG A 255 11.28 -13.40 10.71
C ARG A 255 11.53 -11.89 10.61
N PRO A 256 10.66 -11.05 11.20
CA PRO A 256 10.85 -9.61 11.23
C PRO A 256 12.06 -9.24 12.10
N PRO A 257 12.63 -8.02 11.95
CA PRO A 257 13.77 -7.61 12.77
C PRO A 257 13.38 -7.58 14.26
N PRO A 258 14.30 -7.90 15.17
CA PRO A 258 14.08 -7.65 16.58
C PRO A 258 13.93 -6.13 16.83
N PRO A 259 13.13 -5.70 17.82
CA PRO A 259 12.89 -4.28 18.10
C PRO A 259 14.16 -3.44 18.31
N SER A 260 15.25 -4.05 18.77
CA SER A 260 16.56 -3.42 18.99
C SER A 260 17.32 -3.06 17.71
N ALA A 261 17.03 -3.72 16.59
CA ALA A 261 17.67 -3.45 15.29
C ALA A 261 16.97 -2.32 14.52
N MET A 262 15.72 -2.01 14.85
CA MET A 262 14.94 -0.93 14.23
C MET A 262 15.45 0.47 14.64
N ALA A 263 16.04 0.60 15.83
CA ALA A 263 16.53 1.88 16.36
C ALA A 263 17.84 2.38 15.71
N LYS A 264 18.54 1.55 14.91
CA LYS A 264 19.87 1.87 14.35
C LYS A 264 19.84 2.37 12.90
N ARG A 265 18.66 2.58 12.31
CA ARG A 265 18.48 3.12 10.95
C ARG A 265 17.75 4.47 11.04
N VAL A 266 18.42 5.47 11.60
CA VAL A 266 18.05 6.89 11.57
C VAL A 266 19.13 7.63 10.82
#